data_AF-F9ZQ34-F1
#
_entry.id   AF-F9ZQ34-F1
#
_cell.length_a   1.000
_cell.length_b   1.000
_cell.length_c   1.000
_cell.angle_alpha   90.00
_cell.angle_beta   90.00
_cell.angle_gamma   90.00
#
_symmetry.space_group_name_H-M   'P 1'
#
loop_
_entity.id
_entity.type
_entity.pdbx_description
1 polymer ?
#
loop_
_entity_poly.entity_id
_entity_poly.type
_entity_poly.pdbx_seq_one_letter_code
_entity_poly.pdbx_strand_id
1 'polypeptide(L)'
;MNRSLVHDLATGRYLREKAPVLIVGPCGTGKSHLAQALGHCAIRQGVDVRFMSQSALAGALHAARATGTYDRVFRQLAKVSLLIIDDFGLKPLRPPHDEDIHDLIGARYEQATTMVTSNLDFSEWGDVFPANRMLGVATIDRLRHGAYRLILEGESYRAPRPLPEVPKKPVAKGAKIAQS
;
A
#
# COMPACT_ATOMS: atom_id res chain seq x y z
N MET A 1 -10.77 7.91 -10.45
CA MET A 1 -9.53 7.17 -10.83
C MET A 1 -9.07 7.59 -12.22
N ASN A 2 -7.83 8.07 -12.37
CA ASN A 2 -7.26 8.47 -13.66
C ASN A 2 -6.88 7.25 -14.51
N ARG A 3 -7.77 6.82 -15.41
CA ARG A 3 -7.59 5.63 -16.25
C ARG A 3 -6.40 5.74 -17.20
N SER A 4 -6.19 6.93 -17.80
CA SER A 4 -5.08 7.15 -18.74
C SER A 4 -3.73 6.95 -18.06
N LEU A 5 -3.56 7.48 -16.85
CA LEU A 5 -2.33 7.30 -16.09
C LEU A 5 -2.12 5.84 -15.68
N VAL A 6 -3.18 5.12 -15.30
CA VAL A 6 -3.06 3.68 -15.00
C VAL A 6 -2.60 2.89 -16.23
N HIS A 7 -3.14 3.19 -17.40
CA HIS A 7 -2.71 2.55 -18.65
C HIS A 7 -1.25 2.88 -19.00
N ASP A 8 -0.83 4.13 -18.84
CA ASP A 8 0.57 4.55 -19.04
C ASP A 8 1.51 3.83 -18.07
N LEU A 9 1.17 3.78 -16.77
CA LEU A 9 1.96 3.07 -15.77
C LEU A 9 2.04 1.57 -16.06
N ALA A 10 0.98 0.95 -16.60
CA ALA A 10 1.01 -0.45 -16.99
C ALA A 10 2.05 -0.76 -18.10
N THR A 11 2.50 0.25 -18.86
CA THR A 11 3.61 0.12 -19.83
C THR A 11 5.00 0.04 -19.19
N GLY A 12 5.09 0.21 -17.87
CA GLY A 12 6.36 0.17 -17.14
C GLY A 12 7.22 1.43 -17.25
N ARG A 13 6.69 2.54 -17.78
CA ARG A 13 7.44 3.80 -17.95
C ARG A 13 8.17 4.26 -16.67
N TYR A 14 7.47 4.24 -15.54
CA TYR A 14 7.98 4.60 -14.22
C TYR A 14 9.20 3.76 -13.76
N LEU A 15 9.38 2.54 -14.30
CA LEU A 15 10.51 1.66 -14.00
C LEU A 15 11.81 2.11 -14.68
N ARG A 16 11.70 2.70 -15.87
CA ARG A 16 12.83 3.28 -16.60
C ARG A 16 13.27 4.60 -15.98
N GLU A 17 12.29 5.40 -15.55
CA GLU A 17 12.51 6.70 -14.91
C GLU A 17 12.98 6.59 -13.46
N LYS A 18 12.95 5.38 -12.87
CA LYS A 18 13.16 5.18 -11.42
C LYS A 18 12.21 6.01 -10.55
N ALA A 19 11.07 6.40 -11.12
CA ALA A 19 10.10 7.28 -10.51
C ALA A 19 9.23 6.51 -9.50
N PRO A 20 9.04 7.02 -8.28
CA PRO A 20 8.12 6.41 -7.33
C PRO A 20 6.66 6.43 -7.83
N VAL A 21 5.85 5.50 -7.33
CA VAL A 21 4.39 5.49 -7.58
C VAL A 21 3.65 5.44 -6.26
N LEU A 22 2.85 6.47 -5.98
CA LEU A 22 2.13 6.62 -4.72
C LEU A 22 0.63 6.44 -4.97
N ILE A 23 0.06 5.37 -4.41
CA ILE A 23 -1.34 5.01 -4.55
C ILE A 23 -2.03 5.27 -3.22
N VAL A 24 -2.87 6.30 -3.16
CA VAL A 24 -3.50 6.76 -1.90
C VAL A 24 -5.02 6.78 -1.99
N GLY A 25 -5.68 6.72 -0.85
CA GLY A 25 -7.14 6.79 -0.75
C GLY A 25 -7.75 5.88 0.33
N PRO A 26 -9.07 5.95 0.57
CA PRO A 26 -9.73 5.25 1.67
C PRO A 26 -9.58 3.73 1.67
N CYS A 27 -9.85 3.09 2.81
CA CYS A 27 -9.80 1.62 2.91
C CYS A 27 -10.79 0.97 1.93
N GLY A 28 -10.36 -0.14 1.30
CA GLY A 28 -11.22 -0.92 0.42
C GLY A 28 -11.42 -0.38 -1.01
N THR A 29 -10.81 0.74 -1.38
CA THR A 29 -10.94 1.33 -2.74
C THR A 29 -10.13 0.64 -3.84
N GLY A 30 -9.33 -0.39 -3.51
CA GLY A 30 -8.57 -1.17 -4.49
C GLY A 30 -7.08 -0.82 -4.64
N LYS A 31 -6.49 -0.03 -3.73
CA LYS A 31 -5.07 0.39 -3.80
C LYS A 31 -4.09 -0.79 -3.93
N SER A 32 -4.15 -1.76 -3.01
CA SER A 32 -3.29 -2.93 -3.03
C SER A 32 -3.51 -3.78 -4.29
N HIS A 33 -4.77 -3.88 -4.74
CA HIS A 33 -5.10 -4.58 -5.98
C HIS A 33 -4.47 -3.91 -7.20
N LEU A 34 -4.53 -2.57 -7.29
CA LEU A 34 -3.90 -1.81 -8.37
C LEU A 34 -2.37 -1.92 -8.32
N ALA A 35 -1.78 -1.85 -7.13
CA ALA A 35 -0.34 -2.04 -6.94
C ALA A 35 0.11 -3.42 -7.42
N GLN A 36 -0.63 -4.48 -7.05
CA GLN A 36 -0.39 -5.84 -7.51
C GLN A 36 -0.57 -5.99 -9.02
N ALA A 37 -1.60 -5.36 -9.60
CA ALA A 37 -1.82 -5.40 -11.04
C ALA A 37 -0.66 -4.75 -11.82
N LEU A 38 -0.19 -3.58 -11.39
CA LEU A 38 0.98 -2.92 -11.96
C LEU A 38 2.26 -3.75 -11.75
N GLY A 39 2.45 -4.32 -10.56
CA GLY A 39 3.54 -5.26 -10.28
C GLY A 39 3.51 -6.47 -11.20
N HIS A 40 2.33 -7.06 -11.44
CA HIS A 40 2.16 -8.17 -12.37
C HIS A 40 2.46 -7.77 -13.82
N CYS A 41 2.05 -6.57 -14.25
CA CYS A 41 2.44 -6.01 -15.54
C CYS A 41 3.96 -5.87 -15.66
N ALA A 42 4.66 -5.43 -14.62
CA ALA A 42 6.12 -5.34 -14.58
C ALA A 42 6.78 -6.74 -14.68
N ILE A 43 6.26 -7.73 -13.94
CA ILE A 43 6.74 -9.13 -14.04
C ILE A 43 6.62 -9.65 -15.47
N ARG A 44 5.50 -9.39 -16.14
CA ARG A 44 5.31 -9.78 -17.56
C ARG A 44 6.28 -9.10 -18.52
N GLN A 45 6.91 -8.01 -18.11
CA GLN A 45 7.96 -7.30 -18.86
C GLN A 45 9.37 -7.77 -18.46
N GLY A 46 9.50 -8.82 -17.66
CA GLY A 46 10.79 -9.37 -17.22
C GLY A 46 11.43 -8.59 -16.06
N VAL A 47 10.65 -7.80 -15.32
CA VAL A 47 11.15 -7.00 -14.20
C VAL A 47 11.01 -7.76 -12.89
N ASP A 48 12.08 -7.79 -12.10
CA ASP A 48 12.04 -8.33 -10.74
C ASP A 48 11.22 -7.43 -9.82
N VAL A 49 10.20 -8.03 -9.19
CA VAL A 49 9.27 -7.33 -8.30
C VAL A 49 9.27 -7.98 -6.92
N ARG A 50 9.30 -7.15 -5.88
CA ARG A 50 9.05 -7.56 -4.50
C ARG A 50 7.84 -6.82 -3.95
N PHE A 51 6.85 -7.56 -3.46
CA PHE A 51 5.68 -7.01 -2.78
C PHE A 51 5.72 -7.38 -1.30
N MET A 52 5.65 -6.39 -0.41
CA MET A 52 5.64 -6.58 1.04
C MET A 52 4.78 -5.49 1.69
N SER A 53 4.06 -5.80 2.77
CA SER A 53 3.49 -4.73 3.61
C SER A 53 4.59 -4.01 4.39
N GLN A 54 4.35 -2.76 4.81
CA GLN A 54 5.30 -2.03 5.67
C GLN A 54 5.69 -2.85 6.92
N SER A 55 4.71 -3.50 7.55
CA SER A 55 4.95 -4.33 8.75
C SER A 55 5.82 -5.56 8.43
N ALA A 56 5.59 -6.23 7.31
CA ALA A 56 6.38 -7.37 6.89
C ALA A 56 7.82 -6.97 6.50
N LEU A 57 7.97 -5.82 5.86
CA LEU A 57 9.26 -5.24 5.50
C LEU A 57 10.11 -4.93 6.75
N ALA A 58 9.54 -4.18 7.70
CA ALA A 58 10.18 -3.90 8.98
C ALA A 58 10.53 -5.18 9.74
N GLY A 59 9.59 -6.13 9.82
CA GLY A 59 9.82 -7.42 10.47
C GLY A 59 10.93 -8.24 9.82
N ALA A 60 11.05 -8.23 8.49
CA ALA A 60 12.12 -8.93 7.79
C ALA A 60 13.49 -8.33 8.08
N LEU A 61 13.63 -6.99 8.10
CA LEU A 61 14.88 -6.32 8.44
C LEU A 61 15.26 -6.56 9.91
N HIS A 62 14.29 -6.50 10.82
CA HIS A 62 14.49 -6.81 12.23
C HIS A 62 14.97 -8.26 12.45
N ALA A 63 14.29 -9.24 11.85
CA ALA A 63 14.69 -10.65 11.93
C ALA A 63 16.07 -10.90 11.29
N ALA A 64 16.40 -10.19 10.21
CA ALA A 64 17.71 -10.28 9.57
C ALA A 64 18.86 -9.83 10.49
N ARG A 65 18.63 -8.86 11.39
CA ARG A 65 19.62 -8.49 12.42
C ARG A 65 19.87 -9.62 13.41
N ALA A 66 18.81 -10.22 13.94
CA ALA A 66 18.90 -11.32 14.91
C ALA A 66 19.65 -12.55 14.36
N THR A 67 19.64 -12.72 13.04
CA THR A 67 20.28 -13.84 12.34
C THR A 67 21.61 -13.47 11.68
N GLY A 68 22.10 -12.24 11.83
CA GLY A 68 23.33 -11.77 11.18
C GLY A 68 23.25 -11.68 9.64
N THR A 69 22.04 -11.65 9.07
CA THR A 69 21.81 -11.58 7.62
C THR A 69 21.32 -10.23 7.11
N TYR A 70 21.33 -9.20 7.97
CA TYR A 70 20.83 -7.85 7.69
C TYR A 70 21.34 -7.28 6.37
N ASP A 71 22.66 -7.20 6.17
CA ASP A 71 23.27 -6.61 4.97
C ASP A 71 22.87 -7.33 3.67
N ARG A 72 22.61 -8.64 3.76
CA ARG A 72 22.16 -9.43 2.60
C ARG A 72 20.72 -9.08 2.25
N VAL A 73 19.83 -9.10 3.25
CA VAL A 73 18.40 -8.81 3.08
C VAL A 73 18.20 -7.35 2.65
N PHE A 74 18.89 -6.42 3.30
CA PHE A 74 18.86 -4.99 2.95
C PHE A 74 19.31 -4.77 1.50
N ARG A 75 20.45 -5.34 1.07
CA ARG A 75 20.92 -5.20 -0.31
C ARG A 75 19.97 -5.80 -1.34
N GLN A 76 19.31 -6.92 -1.04
CA GLN A 76 18.29 -7.49 -1.91
C GLN A 76 17.09 -6.54 -2.08
N LEU A 77 16.60 -5.97 -0.98
CA LEU A 77 15.52 -4.99 -1.00
C LEU A 77 15.91 -3.67 -1.64
N ALA A 78 17.16 -3.23 -1.50
CA ALA A 78 17.67 -2.01 -2.13
C ALA A 78 17.83 -2.18 -3.66
N LYS A 79 18.20 -3.37 -4.13
CA LYS A 79 18.50 -3.62 -5.55
C LYS A 79 17.32 -4.12 -6.39
N VAL A 80 16.26 -4.66 -5.79
CA VAL A 80 15.11 -5.15 -6.57
C VAL A 80 14.53 -4.03 -7.44
N SER A 81 14.26 -4.34 -8.71
CA SER A 81 13.89 -3.33 -9.71
C SER A 81 12.61 -2.58 -9.33
N LEU A 82 11.61 -3.29 -8.81
CA LEU A 82 10.40 -2.72 -8.23
C LEU A 82 10.17 -3.26 -6.81
N LEU A 83 10.17 -2.37 -5.82
CA LEU A 83 9.72 -2.68 -4.47
C LEU A 83 8.34 -2.05 -4.25
N ILE A 84 7.35 -2.86 -3.95
CA ILE A 84 5.99 -2.44 -3.58
C ILE A 84 5.85 -2.57 -2.07
N ILE A 85 5.60 -1.43 -1.41
CA ILE A 85 5.34 -1.32 0.02
C ILE A 85 3.83 -1.07 0.22
N ASP A 86 3.14 -2.11 0.63
CA ASP A 86 1.69 -2.09 0.87
C ASP A 86 1.38 -1.58 2.29
N ASP A 87 0.19 -0.98 2.46
CA ASP A 87 -0.31 -0.46 3.74
C ASP A 87 0.67 0.48 4.49
N PHE A 88 1.36 1.36 3.77
CA PHE A 88 2.24 2.36 4.38
C PHE A 88 1.45 3.33 5.25
N GLY A 89 1.97 3.58 6.45
CA GLY A 89 1.34 4.41 7.46
C GLY A 89 0.14 3.79 8.17
N LEU A 90 -0.21 2.52 7.92
CA LEU A 90 -1.25 1.84 8.68
C LEU A 90 -0.90 1.70 10.17
N LYS A 91 0.39 1.55 10.47
CA LYS A 91 0.95 1.59 11.83
C LYS A 91 2.12 2.57 11.85
N PRO A 92 2.25 3.40 12.91
CA PRO A 92 3.43 4.23 13.08
C PRO A 92 4.69 3.38 13.15
N LEU A 93 5.77 3.85 12.52
CA LEU A 93 7.08 3.24 12.65
C LEU A 93 7.66 3.58 14.03
N ARG A 94 8.36 2.60 14.62
CA ARG A 94 9.04 2.74 15.91
C ARG A 94 10.50 2.34 15.71
N PRO A 95 11.45 2.94 16.42
CA PRO A 95 12.84 2.51 16.38
C PRO A 95 13.01 1.01 16.63
N PRO A 96 13.87 0.31 15.86
CA PRO A 96 14.73 0.83 14.78
C PRO A 96 14.07 0.83 13.37
N HIS A 97 12.78 0.55 13.26
CA HIS A 97 12.11 0.36 11.96
C HIS A 97 11.95 1.66 11.15
N ASP A 98 11.90 2.81 11.81
CA ASP A 98 11.87 4.12 11.14
C ASP A 98 13.21 4.40 10.43
N GLU A 99 14.33 4.15 11.10
CA GLU A 99 15.67 4.22 10.51
C GLU A 99 15.85 3.22 9.37
N ASP A 100 15.41 1.97 9.55
CA ASP A 100 15.45 0.93 8.51
C ASP A 100 14.74 1.35 7.21
N ILE A 101 13.52 1.88 7.35
CA ILE A 101 12.72 2.33 6.23
C ILE A 101 13.37 3.57 5.60
N HIS A 102 13.88 4.50 6.40
CA HIS A 102 14.61 5.66 5.89
C HIS A 102 15.81 5.25 5.05
N ASP A 103 16.68 4.38 5.57
CA ASP A 103 17.88 3.92 4.90
C ASP A 103 17.55 3.17 3.60
N LEU A 104 16.52 2.32 3.63
CA LEU A 104 16.09 1.59 2.45
C LEU A 104 15.53 2.54 1.37
N ILE A 105 14.70 3.51 1.75
CA ILE A 105 14.21 4.52 0.79
C ILE A 105 15.37 5.36 0.25
N GLY A 106 16.31 5.76 1.11
CA GLY A 106 17.52 6.48 0.71
C GLY A 106 18.38 5.70 -0.27
N ALA A 107 18.60 4.40 -0.04
CA ALA A 107 19.38 3.54 -0.93
C ALA A 107 18.69 3.29 -2.29
N ARG A 108 17.37 3.43 -2.36
CA ARG A 108 16.57 3.22 -3.58
C ARG A 108 16.33 4.51 -4.37
N TYR A 109 16.39 5.66 -3.70
CA TYR A 109 16.15 6.97 -4.29
C TYR A 109 17.00 7.19 -5.56
N GLU A 110 16.34 7.50 -6.68
CA GLU A 110 16.93 7.64 -8.03
C GLU A 110 17.66 6.39 -8.59
N GLN A 111 17.68 5.27 -7.87
CA GLN A 111 18.36 4.03 -8.29
C GLN A 111 17.36 2.94 -8.71
N ALA A 112 16.26 2.80 -7.97
CA ALA A 112 15.27 1.75 -8.17
C ALA A 112 13.86 2.24 -7.80
N THR A 113 12.85 1.74 -8.49
CA THR A 113 11.48 2.22 -8.34
C THR A 113 10.85 1.70 -7.04
N THR A 114 10.27 2.60 -6.25
CA THR A 114 9.47 2.24 -5.08
C THR A 114 8.02 2.62 -5.31
N MET A 115 7.12 1.65 -5.15
CA MET A 115 5.68 1.87 -5.18
C MET A 115 5.13 1.74 -3.77
N VAL A 116 4.25 2.66 -3.37
CA VAL A 116 3.69 2.71 -2.03
C VAL A 116 2.18 2.78 -2.14
N THR A 117 1.47 2.00 -1.32
CA THR A 117 0.05 2.22 -1.07
C THR A 117 -0.16 2.80 0.33
N SER A 118 -1.07 3.77 0.50
CA SER A 118 -1.40 4.29 1.82
C SER A 118 -2.88 4.64 1.95
N ASN A 119 -3.44 4.45 3.16
CA ASN A 119 -4.75 4.98 3.52
C ASN A 119 -4.66 6.41 4.07
N LEU A 120 -3.46 6.91 4.35
CA LEU A 120 -3.23 8.25 4.86
C LEU A 120 -3.17 9.26 3.71
N ASP A 121 -3.72 10.44 3.98
CA ASP A 121 -3.48 11.59 3.12
C ASP A 121 -2.02 12.02 3.23
N PHE A 122 -1.52 12.61 2.15
CA PHE A 122 -0.13 13.05 2.08
C PHE A 122 0.28 13.98 3.23
N SER A 123 -0.62 14.82 3.73
CA SER A 123 -0.37 15.68 4.90
C SER A 123 -0.08 14.91 6.19
N GLU A 124 -0.59 13.69 6.31
CA GLU A 124 -0.50 12.84 7.51
C GLU A 124 0.71 11.90 7.46
N TRP A 125 1.45 11.84 6.35
CA TRP A 125 2.58 10.92 6.23
C TRP A 125 3.69 11.20 7.25
N GLY A 126 3.78 12.43 7.78
CA GLY A 126 4.69 12.76 8.88
C GLY A 126 4.39 11.97 10.16
N ASP A 127 3.14 11.60 10.40
CA ASP A 127 2.71 10.86 11.59
C ASP A 127 3.16 9.39 11.55
N VAL A 128 3.63 8.92 10.40
CA VAL A 128 4.26 7.60 10.26
C VAL A 128 5.60 7.55 11.02
N PHE A 129 6.25 8.69 11.25
CA PHE A 129 7.55 8.81 11.92
C PHE A 129 7.45 9.61 13.24
N PRO A 130 6.72 9.09 14.25
CA PRO A 130 6.44 9.85 15.47
C PRO A 130 7.69 10.11 16.32
N ALA A 131 8.70 9.21 16.27
CA ALA A 131 9.90 9.30 17.07
C ALA A 131 10.94 10.30 16.51
N ASN A 132 11.00 10.45 15.19
CA ASN A 132 11.95 11.33 14.52
C ASN A 132 11.31 12.01 13.30
N ARG A 133 10.70 13.18 13.52
CA ARG A 133 10.03 13.95 12.46
C ARG A 133 10.97 14.36 11.32
N MET A 134 12.23 14.69 11.61
CA MET A 134 13.20 15.09 10.58
C MET A 134 13.53 13.93 9.64
N LEU A 135 13.70 12.73 10.19
CA LEU A 135 13.85 11.50 9.42
C LEU A 135 12.61 11.26 8.53
N GLY A 136 11.42 11.44 9.09
CA GLY A 136 10.16 11.34 8.34
C GLY A 136 10.08 12.30 7.17
N VAL A 137 10.34 13.59 7.39
CA VAL A 137 10.35 14.63 6.34
C VAL A 137 11.31 14.24 5.22
N ALA A 138 12.54 13.86 5.55
CA ALA A 138 13.54 13.48 4.56
C ALA A 138 13.20 12.19 3.79
N THR A 139 12.47 11.25 4.42
CA THR A 139 12.02 10.02 3.77
C THR A 139 10.88 10.30 2.79
N ILE A 140 9.91 11.10 3.23
CA ILE A 140 8.73 11.47 2.44
C ILE A 140 9.13 12.33 1.23
N ASP A 141 10.08 13.25 1.42
CA ASP A 141 10.61 14.09 0.34
C ASP A 141 11.17 13.24 -0.82
N ARG A 142 12.03 12.27 -0.50
CA ARG A 142 12.57 11.30 -1.48
C ARG A 142 11.50 10.46 -2.16
N LEU A 143 10.47 10.03 -1.43
CA LEU A 143 9.34 9.28 -2.00
C LEU A 143 8.46 10.13 -2.92
N ARG A 144 8.42 11.45 -2.73
CA ARG A 144 7.59 12.37 -3.51
C ARG A 144 8.28 12.92 -4.73
N HIS A 145 9.60 13.07 -4.70
CA HIS A 145 10.33 13.65 -5.82
C HIS A 145 10.10 12.81 -7.10
N GLY A 146 9.53 13.46 -8.13
CA GLY A 146 9.24 12.83 -9.41
C GLY A 146 8.14 11.77 -9.38
N ALA A 147 7.38 11.64 -8.29
CA ALA A 147 6.47 10.53 -8.10
C ALA A 147 5.15 10.66 -8.90
N TYR A 148 4.72 9.55 -9.50
CA TYR A 148 3.36 9.43 -10.01
C TYR A 148 2.37 9.26 -8.85
N ARG A 149 1.29 10.04 -8.86
CA ARG A 149 0.25 9.99 -7.82
C ARG A 149 -1.06 9.44 -8.38
N LEU A 150 -1.54 8.36 -7.78
CA LEU A 150 -2.84 7.75 -8.06
C LEU A 150 -3.72 7.88 -6.82
N ILE A 151 -4.75 8.73 -6.92
CA ILE A 151 -5.75 8.89 -5.86
C ILE A 151 -6.97 8.03 -6.22
N LEU A 152 -7.30 7.10 -5.33
CA LEU A 152 -8.45 6.21 -5.45
C LEU A 152 -9.54 6.68 -4.50
N GLU A 153 -10.73 6.85 -5.04
CA GLU A 153 -11.91 7.31 -4.33
C GLU A 153 -13.07 6.34 -4.60
N GLY A 154 -14.09 6.39 -3.76
CA GLY A 154 -15.30 5.60 -3.89
C GLY A 154 -15.53 4.64 -2.72
N GLU A 155 -16.55 3.80 -2.87
CA GLU A 155 -16.95 2.83 -1.86
C GLU A 155 -15.97 1.66 -1.75
N SER A 156 -15.99 1.01 -0.59
CA SER A 156 -15.20 -0.18 -0.34
C SER A 156 -15.70 -1.36 -1.18
N TYR A 157 -14.82 -1.92 -2.01
CA TYR A 157 -15.07 -3.19 -2.73
C TYR A 157 -15.13 -4.41 -1.79
N ARG A 158 -14.92 -4.23 -0.48
CA ARG A 158 -14.91 -5.30 0.53
C ARG A 158 -16.26 -5.46 1.24
N ALA A 159 -17.33 -4.86 0.73
CA ALA A 159 -18.66 -5.01 1.32
C ALA A 159 -19.06 -6.49 1.40
N PRO A 160 -19.59 -6.97 2.55
CA PRO A 160 -20.12 -8.32 2.66
C PRO A 160 -21.17 -8.58 1.59
N ARG A 161 -21.19 -9.79 1.03
CA ARG A 161 -22.26 -10.19 0.12
C ARG A 161 -23.60 -10.12 0.86
N PRO A 162 -24.67 -9.61 0.24
CA PRO A 162 -25.98 -9.62 0.86
C PRO A 162 -26.39 -11.07 1.16
N LEU A 163 -27.03 -11.28 2.32
CA LEU A 163 -27.67 -12.56 2.62
C LEU A 163 -28.85 -12.76 1.66
N PRO A 164 -29.15 -13.99 1.21
CA PRO A 164 -30.36 -14.25 0.47
C PRO A 164 -31.57 -13.81 1.31
N GLU A 165 -32.47 -13.04 0.71
CA GLU A 165 -33.68 -12.58 1.41
C GLU A 165 -34.48 -13.80 1.87
N VAL A 166 -34.59 -13.99 3.18
CA VAL A 166 -35.53 -14.95 3.74
C VAL A 166 -36.93 -14.35 3.56
N PRO A 167 -37.84 -14.97 2.79
CA PRO A 167 -39.18 -14.44 2.62
C PRO A 167 -39.84 -14.32 3.99
N LYS A 168 -40.22 -13.09 4.37
CA LYS A 168 -40.98 -12.88 5.61
C LYS A 168 -42.30 -13.62 5.47
N LYS A 169 -42.51 -14.67 6.28
CA LYS A 169 -43.82 -15.32 6.38
C LYS A 169 -44.84 -14.24 6.80
N PRO A 170 -45.98 -14.13 6.11
CA PRO A 170 -47.01 -13.16 6.50
C PRO A 170 -47.50 -13.51 7.91
N VAL A 171 -47.45 -12.51 8.80
CA VAL A 171 -48.02 -12.61 10.14
C VAL A 171 -49.53 -12.76 9.99
N ALA A 172 -50.07 -13.90 10.42
CA ALA A 172 -51.52 -14.12 10.44
C ALA A 172 -52.17 -13.03 11.30
N LYS A 173 -53.03 -12.20 10.68
CA LYS A 173 -53.86 -11.24 11.41
C LYS A 173 -54.80 -12.03 12.31
N GLY A 174 -54.68 -11.83 13.62
CA GLY A 174 -55.55 -12.43 14.63
C GLY A 174 -57.03 -12.19 14.30
N ALA A 175 -57.81 -13.26 14.39
CA ALA A 175 -59.26 -13.24 14.20
C ALA A 175 -59.90 -12.25 15.18
N LYS A 176 -60.77 -11.37 14.67
CA LYS A 176 -61.67 -10.58 15.49
C LYS A 176 -62.67 -11.53 16.15
N ILE A 177 -62.69 -11.56 17.48
CA ILE A 177 -63.76 -12.21 18.24
C ILE A 177 -64.98 -11.29 18.18
N ALA A 178 -66.04 -11.77 17.54
CA ALA A 178 -67.36 -11.13 17.54
C ALA A 178 -68.09 -11.39 18.86
N GLN A 179 -68.92 -10.42 19.25
CA GLN A 179 -69.65 -10.29 20.51
C GLN A 179 -70.72 -11.37 20.73
N SER A 180 -71.06 -11.60 22.00
CA SER A 180 -72.44 -11.75 22.49
C SER A 180 -72.53 -11.23 23.92
#